data_AF-A0A5K0VRQ7-F1
#
_entry.id   AF-A0A5K0VRQ7-F1
#
_cell.length_a   1.000
_cell.length_b   1.000
_cell.length_c   1.000
_cell.angle_alpha   90.00
_cell.angle_beta   90.00
_cell.angle_gamma   90.00
#
_symmetry.space_group_name_H-M   'P 1'
#
loop_
_entity.id
_entity.type
_entity.pdbx_description
1 polymer ?
#
loop_
_entity_poly.entity_id
_entity_poly.type
_entity_poly.pdbx_seq_one_letter_code
_entity_poly.pdbx_strand_id
1 'polypeptide(L)' 'EAERIKRCNGRIFALPDEPKVQRVWLPNDNYPGLAMARAFGDFRLKSFGIIAVPQVSYRRLTSADQFIILATDG' A
#
# COMPACT_ATOMS: atom_id res chain seq x y z
N GLU A 1 7.15 5.37 -0.32
CA GLU A 1 5.76 5.36 -0.83
C GLU A 1 5.11 6.76 -0.89
N ALA A 2 5.01 7.50 0.22
CA ALA A 2 4.26 8.78 0.30
C ALA A 2 4.69 9.86 -0.72
N GLU A 3 6.00 10.05 -0.92
CA GLU A 3 6.52 11.01 -1.90
C GLU A 3 6.03 10.73 -3.33
N ARG A 4 5.94 9.45 -3.72
CA ARG A 4 5.44 9.06 -5.04
C ARG A 4 3.96 9.43 -5.18
N ILE A 5 3.16 9.12 -4.17
CA ILE A 5 1.73 9.42 -4.16
C ILE A 5 1.50 10.93 -4.27
N LYS A 6 2.24 11.75 -3.50
CA LYS A 6 2.16 13.21 -3.58
C LYS A 6 2.53 13.74 -4.97
N ARG A 7 3.60 13.22 -5.59
CA ARG A 7 4.01 13.58 -6.97
C ARG A 7 2.97 13.21 -8.02
N CYS A 8 2.16 12.18 -7.77
CA CYS A 8 1.06 11.76 -8.63
C CYS A 8 -0.28 12.42 -8.27
N ASN A 9 -0.27 13.53 -7.52
CA ASN A 9 -1.47 14.24 -7.05
C ASN A 9 -2.43 13.39 -6.21
N GLY A 10 -1.95 12.29 -5.62
CA GLY A 10 -2.72 11.49 -4.67
C GLY A 10 -2.74 12.14 -3.28
N ARG A 11 -3.82 11.89 -2.53
CA ARG A 11 -4.01 12.38 -1.17
C ARG A 11 -3.73 11.27 -0.16
N ILE A 12 -3.07 11.61 0.96
CA ILE A 12 -2.80 10.68 2.06
C ILE A 12 -3.34 11.28 3.34
N PHE A 13 -4.29 10.61 3.98
CA PHE A 13 -4.77 10.96 5.32
C PHE A 13 -5.50 9.77 5.96
N ALA A 14 -5.65 9.83 7.29
CA ALA A 14 -6.40 8.87 8.08
C ALA A 14 -7.86 9.29 8.25
N LEU A 15 -8.74 8.31 8.48
CA LEU A 15 -10.11 8.58 8.92
C LEU A 15 -10.10 9.08 10.37
N PRO A 16 -11.05 9.95 10.78
CA PRO A 16 -11.16 10.40 12.17
C PRO A 16 -11.26 9.24 13.17
N ASP A 17 -12.00 8.19 12.81
CA ASP A 17 -12.25 7.02 13.65
C ASP A 17 -11.06 6.02 13.65
N GLU A 18 -10.16 6.12 12.66
CA GLU A 18 -8.98 5.27 12.49
C GLU A 18 -7.70 6.11 12.29
N PRO A 19 -7.29 6.94 13.26
CA PRO A 19 -6.22 7.95 13.06
C PRO A 19 -4.84 7.34 12.76
N LYS A 20 -4.65 6.06 13.08
CA LYS A 20 -3.41 5.31 12.82
C LYS A 20 -3.31 4.76 11.40
N VAL A 21 -4.42 4.67 10.66
CA VAL A 21 -4.46 4.04 9.34
C VAL A 21 -4.43 5.12 8.26
N GLN A 22 -3.25 5.33 7.68
CA GLN A 22 -3.10 6.24 6.54
C GLN A 22 -3.64 5.59 5.27
N ARG A 23 -4.54 6.28 4.57
CA ARG A 23 -5.17 5.80 3.34
C ARG A 23 -4.82 6.70 2.17
N VAL A 24 -4.76 6.11 0.98
CA VAL A 24 -4.62 6.82 -0.29
C VAL A 24 -6.00 7.09 -0.87
N TRP A 25 -6.27 8.33 -1.22
CA TRP A 25 -7.57 8.80 -1.66
C TRP A 25 -7.52 9.37 -3.07
N LEU A 26 -8.66 9.31 -3.76
CA LEU A 26 -8.87 10.05 -4.99
C LEU A 26 -8.83 11.57 -4.70
N PRO A 27 -8.40 12.40 -5.65
CA PRO A 27 -8.34 13.84 -5.44
C PRO A 27 -9.70 14.45 -5.09
N ASN A 28 -10.75 13.99 -5.79
CA ASN A 28 -12.07 14.62 -5.80
C ASN A 28 -13.14 13.84 -5.01
N ASP A 29 -12.86 12.59 -4.63
CA ASP A 29 -13.84 11.73 -3.97
C ASP A 29 -13.31 11.23 -2.62
N ASN A 30 -14.13 11.36 -1.58
CA ASN A 30 -13.88 10.78 -0.26
C ASN A 30 -14.62 9.42 -0.11
N TYR A 31 -14.62 8.59 -1.17
CA TYR A 31 -15.06 7.19 -1.13
C TYR A 31 -13.92 6.31 -0.59
N PRO A 32 -14.17 5.15 0.09
CA PRO A 32 -13.15 4.39 0.82
C PRO A 32 -11.79 4.35 0.13
N GLY A 33 -10.82 5.03 0.75
CA GLY A 33 -9.44 5.06 0.34
C GLY A 33 -8.72 3.75 0.67
N LEU A 34 -7.66 3.47 -0.07
CA LEU A 34 -6.87 2.25 0.07
C LEU A 34 -5.84 2.41 1.20
N ALA A 35 -5.83 1.50 2.18
CA ALA A 35 -4.87 1.50 3.29
C ALA A 35 -3.48 0.95 2.91
N MET A 36 -3.17 0.92 1.61
CA MET A 36 -1.93 0.40 1.04
C MET A 36 -1.45 1.31 -0.09
N ALA A 37 -0.14 1.36 -0.32
CA ALA A 37 0.47 2.11 -1.42
C ALA A 37 0.76 1.26 -2.67
N ARG A 38 0.64 -0.06 -2.54
CA ARG A 38 0.88 -1.04 -3.61
C ARG A 38 -0.17 -2.13 -3.51
N ALA A 39 -0.81 -2.44 -4.63
CA ALA A 39 -1.85 -3.46 -4.72
C ALA A 39 -1.99 -3.92 -6.17
N PHE A 40 -2.46 -5.14 -6.40
CA PHE A 40 -3.05 -5.50 -7.68
C PHE A 40 -4.47 -4.91 -7.77
N GLY A 41 -4.97 -4.65 -8.97
CA GLY A 41 -6.28 -3.97 -9.12
C GLY A 41 -6.21 -2.48 -8.78
N ASP A 42 -7.22 -1.95 -8.09
CA ASP A 42 -7.36 -0.53 -7.71
C ASP A 42 -7.08 0.45 -8.86
N PHE A 43 -7.61 0.13 -10.05
CA PHE A 43 -7.29 0.81 -11.31
C PHE A 43 -7.47 2.33 -11.24
N ARG A 44 -8.49 2.82 -10.52
CA ARG A 44 -8.73 4.26 -10.34
C ARG A 44 -7.62 4.96 -9.54
N LEU A 45 -7.00 4.27 -8.59
CA LEU A 45 -5.94 4.81 -7.74
C LEU A 45 -4.54 4.69 -8.37
N LYS A 46 -4.39 3.94 -9.47
CA LYS A 46 -3.11 3.78 -10.18
C LYS A 46 -2.54 5.10 -10.67
N SER A 47 -3.40 5.98 -11.17
CA SER A 47 -3.03 7.33 -11.61
C SER A 47 -2.58 8.24 -10.46
N PHE A 48 -2.82 7.84 -9.21
CA PHE A 48 -2.54 8.62 -7.99
C PHE A 48 -1.42 8.00 -7.14
N GLY A 49 -0.53 7.21 -7.77
CA GLY A 49 0.69 6.71 -7.15
C GLY A 49 0.56 5.33 -6.50
N ILE A 50 -0.58 4.65 -6.63
CA ILE A 50 -0.67 3.21 -6.36
C ILE A 50 0.00 2.45 -7.50
N ILE A 51 0.86 1.49 -7.16
CA ILE A 51 1.59 0.70 -8.15
C ILE A 51 1.37 -0.79 -7.92
N ALA A 52 1.51 -1.60 -8.97
CA ALA A 52 1.49 -3.07 -8.87
C ALA A 52 2.91 -3.67 -8.85
N VAL A 53 3.95 -2.82 -8.82
CA VAL A 53 5.34 -3.29 -8.81
C VAL A 53 5.69 -3.80 -7.41
N PRO A 54 5.99 -5.11 -7.26
CA PRO A 54 6.28 -5.69 -5.95
C PRO A 54 7.64 -5.23 -5.43
N GLN A 55 7.88 -5.41 -4.14
CA GLN A 55 9.22 -5.40 -3.59
C GLN A 55 9.78 -6.82 -3.69
N VAL A 56 10.88 -6.98 -4.43
CA VAL A 56 11.55 -8.28 -4.61
C VAL A 56 12.78 -8.33 -3.73
N SER A 57 12.92 -9.38 -2.95
CA SER A 57 14.12 -9.67 -2.16
C SER A 57 14.54 -11.12 -2.36
N TYR A 58 15.82 -11.39 -2.14
CA TYR A 58 16.38 -12.74 -2.20
C TYR A 58 17.01 -13.08 -0.86
N ARG A 59 16.77 -14.30 -0.38
CA ARG A 59 17.40 -14.85 0.82
C ARG A 59 17.90 -16.24 0.50
N ARG A 60 19.19 -16.51 0.79
CA ARG A 60 19.73 -17.86 0.75
C ARG A 60 19.32 -18.59 2.02
N LEU A 61 18.65 -19.73 1.86
CA LEU A 61 18.27 -20.58 2.99
C LEU A 61 19.51 -21.26 3.60
N THR A 62 19.46 -21.41 4.91
CA THR A 62 20.47 -22.08 5.73
C THR A 62 19.82 -23.16 6.58
N SER A 63 20.61 -24.02 7.21
CA SER A 63 20.09 -25.02 8.15
C SER A 63 19.43 -24.41 9.40
N ALA A 64 19.60 -23.11 9.64
CA ALA A 64 18.95 -22.39 10.73
C ALA A 64 17.52 -21.94 10.40
N ASP A 65 17.14 -21.89 9.12
CA ASP A 65 15.80 -21.50 8.68
C ASP A 65 14.87 -22.73 8.74
N GLN A 66 13.88 -22.73 9.63
CA GLN A 66 13.01 -23.91 9.87
C GLN A 66 11.73 -23.92 9.02
N PHE A 67 11.09 -22.76 8.84
CA PHE A 67 9.86 -22.61 8.05
C PHE A 67 9.66 -21.15 7.63
N ILE A 68 8.76 -20.93 6.67
CA ILE A 68 8.34 -19.61 6.20
C ILE A 68 6.85 -19.45 6.52
N ILE A 69 6.48 -18.32 7.13
CA ILE A 69 5.09 -17.95 7.35
C ILE A 69 4.71 -16.87 6.35
N LEU A 70 3.57 -17.08 5.67
CA LEU A 70 2.89 -16.08 4.88
C LEU A 70 1.49 -15.90 5.47
N ALA A 71 1.12 -14.67 5.81
CA ALA A 71 -0.14 -14.34 6.45
C ALA A 71 -0.67 -12.99 5.95
N THR A 72 -1.99 -12.79 6.07
CA THR A 72 -2.64 -11.48 5.91
C THR A 72 -2.50 -10.67 7.21
N ASP A 73 -2.93 -9.41 7.19
CA ASP A 73 -2.83 -8.47 8.30
C ASP A 73 -3.83 -8.68 9.44
N GLY A 74 -4.94 -9.41 9.22
CA GLY A 74 -5.84 -9.84 10.31
C GLY A 74 -7.27 -10.12 9.88
#